data_AF-A5DKF1-F1
#
_entry.id   AF-A5DKF1-F1
#
_cell.length_a   1.000
_cell.length_b   1.000
_cell.length_c   1.000
_cell.angle_alpha   90.00
_cell.angle_beta   90.00
_cell.angle_gamma   90.00
#
_symmetry.space_group_name_H-M   'P 1'
#
loop_
_entity.id
_entity.type
_entity.pdbx_description
1 polymer ?
#
loop_
_entity_poly.entity_id
_entity_poly.type
_entity_poly.pdbx_seq_one_letter_code
_entity_poly.pdbx_strand_id
1 'polypeptide(L)'
;MFGLRNLRRGLSLCRFYSKPRPTPAPIKQDSQQSSQLPEWQKREKAHRKRYGNWNPTKRLSRAQMQDLRSLKQQMPHMKTIDFANLFKVSPEAIRRILQSKWTPTEEEEARLAARAQSAKNKSAQRRQQQIDNLKQAHSRMQPVTGIVEDARTSAIRPRNPRQRKPRQHQGQKTQQTQHDHDSHQPYVPSVGDVLE
;
A
#
# COMPACT_ATOMS: atom_id res chain seq x y z
N MET A 1 38.84 68.60 -44.62
CA MET A 1 37.59 68.34 -45.38
C MET A 1 36.94 67.08 -44.80
N PHE A 2 35.67 67.19 -44.43
CA PHE A 2 34.62 66.20 -44.12
C PHE A 2 34.98 64.69 -44.13
N GLY A 3 34.51 63.83 -43.23
CA GLY A 3 33.38 63.94 -42.31
C GLY A 3 33.41 62.82 -41.25
N LEU A 4 32.67 63.08 -40.18
CA LEU A 4 32.63 62.29 -38.95
C LEU A 4 32.02 60.90 -39.17
N ARG A 5 32.71 59.91 -38.60
CA ARG A 5 32.24 58.56 -38.31
C ARG A 5 31.08 58.64 -37.32
N ASN A 6 29.96 57.98 -37.59
CA ASN A 6 29.03 57.59 -36.53
C ASN A 6 28.41 56.22 -36.83
N LEU A 7 28.89 55.23 -36.07
CA LEU A 7 28.38 53.87 -36.01
C LEU A 7 26.94 53.88 -35.44
N ARG A 8 25.94 53.64 -36.28
CA ARG A 8 24.64 53.13 -35.81
C ARG A 8 24.70 51.61 -35.76
N ARG A 9 24.99 51.07 -34.57
CA ARG A 9 24.80 49.65 -34.27
C ARG A 9 23.29 49.40 -34.17
N GLY A 10 22.72 48.72 -35.16
CA GLY A 10 21.36 48.22 -35.12
C GLY A 10 21.22 47.14 -34.07
N LEU A 11 20.37 47.38 -33.08
CA LEU A 11 19.90 46.40 -32.10
C LEU A 11 19.10 45.32 -32.84
N SER A 12 19.73 44.18 -33.12
CA SER A 12 19.01 42.97 -33.49
C SER A 12 18.34 42.41 -32.25
N LEU A 13 17.02 42.58 -32.17
CA LEU A 13 16.17 41.98 -31.15
C LEU A 13 16.25 40.44 -31.31
N CYS A 14 17.08 39.80 -30.50
CA CYS A 14 17.03 38.35 -30.32
C CYS A 14 15.67 38.02 -29.71
N ARG A 15 14.71 37.67 -30.57
CA ARG A 15 13.41 37.15 -30.15
C ARG A 15 13.70 35.79 -29.52
N PHE A 16 13.66 35.75 -28.19
CA PHE A 16 13.72 34.53 -27.41
C PHE A 16 12.60 33.63 -27.92
N TYR A 17 12.95 32.63 -28.75
CA TYR A 17 12.06 31.53 -29.08
C TYR A 17 11.89 30.70 -27.80
N SER A 18 11.03 31.16 -26.89
CA SER A 18 10.45 30.26 -25.89
C SER A 18 9.63 29.25 -26.68
N LYS A 19 10.03 27.98 -26.64
CA LYS A 19 9.22 26.88 -27.18
C LYS A 19 7.77 27.09 -26.73
N PRO A 20 6.78 27.08 -27.64
CA PRO A 20 5.39 27.24 -27.25
C PRO A 20 5.07 26.24 -26.16
N ARG A 21 4.33 26.70 -25.14
CA ARG A 21 3.86 25.83 -24.05
C ARG A 21 3.20 24.62 -24.71
N PRO A 22 3.56 23.38 -24.32
CA PRO A 22 2.87 22.22 -24.86
C PRO A 22 1.37 22.42 -24.61
N THR A 23 0.60 22.43 -25.69
CA THR A 23 -0.86 22.48 -25.63
C THR A 23 -1.31 21.38 -24.68
N PRO A 24 -2.21 21.63 -23.72
CA PRO A 24 -2.74 20.57 -22.88
C PRO A 24 -3.24 19.48 -23.82
N ALA A 25 -2.70 18.26 -23.63
CA ALA A 25 -3.11 17.12 -24.41
C ALA A 25 -4.64 17.08 -24.33
N PRO A 26 -5.33 17.02 -25.47
CA PRO A 26 -6.77 17.04 -25.48
C PRO A 26 -7.23 15.85 -24.64
N ILE A 27 -8.14 16.10 -23.69
CA ILE A 27 -8.75 15.11 -22.82
C ILE A 27 -9.62 14.22 -23.75
N LYS A 28 -8.97 13.34 -24.53
CA LYS A 28 -9.57 12.66 -25.67
C LYS A 28 -10.10 11.28 -25.26
N GLN A 29 -11.42 11.15 -25.44
CA GLN A 29 -12.20 9.94 -25.75
C GLN A 29 -12.70 9.01 -24.62
N ASP A 30 -12.09 8.97 -23.44
CA ASP A 30 -12.62 8.08 -22.39
C ASP A 30 -14.01 8.49 -21.88
N SER A 31 -14.32 9.80 -21.91
CA SER A 31 -15.59 10.34 -21.39
C SER A 31 -16.81 9.95 -22.23
N GLN A 32 -16.72 9.95 -23.56
CA GLN A 32 -17.85 9.61 -24.43
C GLN A 32 -18.13 8.11 -24.49
N GLN A 33 -17.10 7.28 -24.40
CA GLN A 33 -17.31 5.84 -24.22
C GLN A 33 -17.88 5.55 -22.84
N SER A 34 -17.55 6.35 -21.82
CA SER A 34 -18.08 6.17 -20.48
C SER A 34 -19.58 6.46 -20.38
N SER A 35 -20.10 7.42 -21.15
CA SER A 35 -21.51 7.84 -21.05
C SER A 35 -22.49 6.81 -21.61
N GLN A 36 -22.08 6.05 -22.63
CA GLN A 36 -22.88 5.02 -23.29
C GLN A 36 -22.94 3.68 -22.53
N LEU A 37 -22.06 3.47 -21.54
CA LEU A 37 -22.09 2.22 -20.77
C LEU A 37 -23.30 2.21 -19.83
N PRO A 38 -23.93 1.04 -19.60
CA PRO A 38 -24.91 0.87 -18.53
C PRO A 38 -24.36 1.33 -17.18
N GLU A 39 -25.22 1.86 -16.30
CA GLU A 39 -24.85 2.37 -14.98
C GLU A 39 -24.06 1.37 -14.12
N TRP A 40 -24.36 0.08 -14.22
CA TRP A 40 -23.64 -0.96 -13.49
C TRP A 40 -22.17 -1.09 -13.92
N GLN A 41 -21.86 -0.89 -15.21
CA GLN A 41 -20.48 -0.90 -15.72
C GLN A 41 -19.72 0.36 -15.33
N LYS A 42 -20.39 1.53 -15.32
CA LYS A 42 -19.81 2.77 -14.78
C LYS A 42 -19.45 2.59 -13.30
N ARG A 43 -20.37 2.03 -12.52
CA ARG A 43 -20.18 1.72 -11.10
C ARG A 43 -19.03 0.74 -10.88
N GLU A 44 -18.96 -0.34 -11.64
CA GLU A 44 -17.88 -1.33 -11.54
C GLU A 44 -16.52 -0.73 -11.91
N LYS A 45 -16.44 0.03 -13.02
CA LYS A 45 -15.22 0.77 -13.41
C LYS A 45 -14.79 1.76 -12.33
N ALA A 46 -15.73 2.52 -11.76
CA ALA A 46 -15.46 3.45 -10.68
C ALA A 46 -14.99 2.73 -9.40
N HIS A 47 -15.61 1.60 -9.05
CA HIS A 47 -15.25 0.79 -7.89
C HIS A 47 -13.83 0.19 -8.05
N ARG A 48 -13.53 -0.37 -9.22
CA ARG A 48 -12.19 -0.89 -9.56
C ARG A 48 -11.14 0.21 -9.58
N LYS A 49 -11.47 1.42 -10.06
CA LYS A 49 -10.56 2.59 -9.98
C LYS A 49 -10.28 3.01 -8.54
N ARG A 50 -11.28 2.96 -7.65
CA ARG A 50 -11.14 3.36 -6.24
C ARG A 50 -10.41 2.33 -5.37
N TYR A 51 -10.68 1.04 -5.57
CA TYR A 51 -10.23 -0.03 -4.66
C TYR A 51 -9.36 -1.10 -5.31
N GLY A 52 -9.14 -1.06 -6.63
CA GLY A 52 -8.47 -2.14 -7.37
C GLY A 52 -9.21 -3.46 -7.21
N ASN A 53 -8.49 -4.51 -6.81
CA ASN A 53 -9.07 -5.76 -6.34
C ASN A 53 -9.55 -5.55 -4.90
N TRP A 54 -10.88 -5.51 -4.69
CA TRP A 54 -11.47 -5.29 -3.37
C TRP A 54 -11.03 -6.37 -2.37
N ASN A 55 -10.04 -6.02 -1.55
CA ASN A 55 -9.46 -6.84 -0.50
C ASN A 55 -9.50 -6.03 0.81
N PRO A 56 -10.61 -6.07 1.56
CA PRO A 56 -10.76 -5.25 2.75
C PRO A 56 -9.68 -5.60 3.77
N THR A 57 -9.00 -4.57 4.29
CA THR A 57 -7.89 -4.72 5.25
C THR A 57 -8.32 -5.43 6.53
N LYS A 58 -9.56 -5.19 6.99
CA LYS A 58 -10.15 -5.83 8.17
C LYS A 58 -11.36 -6.66 7.75
N ARG A 59 -11.37 -7.94 8.14
CA ARG A 59 -12.46 -8.90 7.89
C ARG A 59 -12.75 -9.63 9.18
N LEU A 60 -14.03 -9.78 9.54
CA LEU A 60 -14.43 -10.64 10.64
C LEU A 60 -14.32 -12.11 10.21
N SER A 61 -13.73 -12.93 11.08
CA SER A 61 -13.76 -14.38 10.98
C SER A 61 -15.19 -14.90 11.01
N ARG A 62 -15.43 -16.09 10.43
CA ARG A 62 -16.76 -16.73 10.51
C ARG A 62 -17.19 -16.99 11.95
N ALA A 63 -16.25 -17.39 12.80
CA ALA A 63 -16.47 -17.55 14.25
C ALA A 63 -16.90 -16.23 14.89
N GLN A 64 -16.15 -15.14 14.65
CA GLN A 64 -16.48 -13.81 15.18
C GLN A 64 -17.86 -13.29 14.72
N MET A 65 -18.31 -13.64 13.51
CA MET A 65 -19.66 -13.29 13.07
C MET A 65 -20.74 -14.05 13.85
N GLN A 66 -20.47 -15.29 14.27
CA GLN A 66 -21.37 -16.09 15.10
C GLN A 66 -21.37 -15.59 16.55
N ASP A 67 -20.18 -15.25 17.08
CA ASP A 67 -20.01 -14.62 18.38
C ASP A 67 -20.84 -13.34 18.47
N LEU A 68 -20.79 -12.50 17.43
CA LEU A 68 -21.59 -11.29 17.34
C LEU A 68 -23.10 -11.56 17.35
N ARG A 69 -23.56 -12.62 16.67
CA ARG A 69 -24.98 -13.02 16.68
C ARG A 69 -25.42 -13.50 18.05
N SER A 70 -24.61 -14.33 18.70
CA SER A 70 -24.82 -14.82 20.07
C SER A 70 -24.90 -13.65 21.05
N LEU A 71 -23.95 -12.71 20.96
CA LEU A 71 -23.90 -11.54 21.83
C LEU A 71 -25.14 -10.65 21.67
N LYS A 72 -25.66 -10.49 20.44
CA LYS A 72 -26.90 -9.74 20.20
C LYS A 72 -28.13 -10.44 20.78
N GLN A 73 -28.14 -11.78 20.81
CA GLN A 73 -29.21 -12.56 21.46
C GLN A 73 -29.16 -12.40 22.98
N GLN A 74 -27.96 -12.44 23.57
CA GLN A 74 -27.75 -12.26 25.01
C GLN A 74 -28.06 -10.83 25.48
N MET A 75 -27.63 -9.82 24.72
CA MET A 75 -27.79 -8.39 25.05
C MET A 75 -28.59 -7.65 23.96
N PRO A 76 -29.92 -7.80 23.93
CA PRO A 76 -30.75 -7.17 22.90
C PRO A 76 -30.79 -5.64 23.01
N HIS A 77 -30.54 -5.07 24.19
CA HIS A 77 -30.59 -3.63 24.46
C HIS A 77 -29.43 -2.84 23.82
N MET A 78 -28.27 -3.49 23.61
CA MET A 78 -27.10 -2.84 22.99
C MET A 78 -27.36 -2.44 21.53
N LYS A 79 -26.86 -1.27 21.15
CA LYS A 79 -27.00 -0.70 19.81
C LYS A 79 -25.94 -1.28 18.87
N THR A 80 -26.20 -1.21 17.57
CA THR A 80 -25.24 -1.63 16.52
C THR A 80 -23.91 -0.86 16.60
N ILE A 81 -23.94 0.38 17.08
CA ILE A 81 -22.76 1.23 17.27
C ILE A 81 -21.84 0.64 18.35
N ASP A 82 -22.40 0.09 19.42
CA ASP A 82 -21.62 -0.49 20.52
C ASP A 82 -20.86 -1.74 20.04
N PHE A 83 -21.53 -2.61 19.29
CA PHE A 83 -20.88 -3.76 18.63
C PHE A 83 -19.82 -3.32 17.62
N ALA A 84 -20.08 -2.27 16.84
CA ALA A 84 -19.11 -1.72 15.91
C ALA A 84 -17.83 -1.25 16.63
N ASN A 85 -17.98 -0.64 17.80
CA ASN A 85 -16.88 -0.20 18.64
C ASN A 85 -16.11 -1.37 19.27
N LEU A 86 -16.79 -2.45 19.65
CA LEU A 86 -16.17 -3.66 20.20
C LEU A 86 -15.33 -4.39 19.15
N PHE A 87 -15.93 -4.69 18.00
CA PHE A 87 -15.28 -5.43 16.92
C PHE A 87 -14.37 -4.56 16.03
N LYS A 88 -14.36 -3.23 16.23
CA LYS A 88 -13.61 -2.25 15.41
C LYS A 88 -13.94 -2.36 13.91
N VAL A 89 -15.23 -2.52 13.61
CA VAL A 89 -15.79 -2.70 12.27
C VAL A 89 -16.86 -1.64 12.02
N SER A 90 -17.15 -1.30 10.77
CA SER A 90 -18.18 -0.30 10.46
C SER A 90 -19.58 -0.75 10.95
N PRO A 91 -20.42 0.15 11.46
CA PRO A 91 -21.76 -0.19 11.92
C PRO A 91 -22.64 -0.77 10.80
N GLU A 92 -22.41 -0.35 9.55
CA GLU A 92 -23.10 -0.91 8.38
C GLU A 92 -22.74 -2.38 8.13
N ALA A 93 -21.47 -2.78 8.35
CA ALA A 93 -21.08 -4.18 8.24
C ALA A 93 -21.73 -5.03 9.34
N ILE A 94 -21.78 -4.53 10.59
CA ILE A 94 -22.49 -5.20 11.68
C ILE A 94 -23.98 -5.35 11.35
N ARG A 95 -24.62 -4.30 10.85
CA ARG A 95 -26.03 -4.34 10.41
C ARG A 95 -26.26 -5.41 9.36
N ARG A 96 -25.36 -5.55 8.36
CA ARG A 96 -25.44 -6.61 7.34
C ARG A 96 -25.31 -8.00 7.92
N ILE A 97 -24.40 -8.20 8.88
CA ILE A 97 -24.23 -9.49 9.55
C ILE A 97 -25.51 -9.87 10.30
N LEU A 98 -26.07 -8.94 11.09
CA LEU A 98 -27.29 -9.17 11.88
C LEU A 98 -28.54 -9.38 11.02
N GLN A 99 -28.64 -8.71 9.86
CA GLN A 99 -29.77 -8.88 8.94
C GLN A 99 -29.71 -10.18 8.12
N SER A 100 -28.52 -10.76 7.95
CA SER A 100 -28.34 -11.93 7.10
C SER A 100 -28.85 -13.22 7.76
N LYS A 101 -29.84 -13.86 7.13
CA LYS A 101 -30.49 -15.09 7.63
C LYS A 101 -29.69 -16.39 7.41
N TRP A 102 -28.60 -16.36 6.64
CA TRP A 102 -27.87 -17.58 6.29
C TRP A 102 -27.15 -18.21 7.49
N THR A 103 -27.47 -19.47 7.77
CA THR A 103 -26.86 -20.34 8.80
C THR A 103 -26.41 -21.64 8.11
N PRO A 104 -25.17 -22.11 8.34
CA PRO A 104 -24.68 -23.34 7.74
C PRO A 104 -25.36 -24.54 8.40
N THR A 105 -25.53 -25.63 7.65
CA THR A 105 -25.80 -26.93 8.28
C THR A 105 -24.54 -27.45 8.98
N GLU A 106 -24.68 -28.48 9.83
CA GLU A 106 -23.55 -29.07 10.56
C GLU A 106 -22.44 -29.58 9.60
N GLU A 107 -22.83 -30.24 8.50
CA GLU A 107 -21.90 -30.68 7.46
C GLU A 107 -21.18 -29.51 6.77
N GLU A 108 -21.92 -28.43 6.48
CA GLU A 108 -21.34 -27.22 5.89
C GLU A 108 -20.38 -26.52 6.85
N GLU A 109 -20.70 -26.49 8.14
CA GLU A 109 -19.82 -25.93 9.17
C GLU A 109 -18.50 -26.69 9.25
N ALA A 110 -18.54 -28.03 9.27
CA ALA A 110 -17.35 -28.87 9.22
C ALA A 110 -16.52 -28.59 7.95
N ARG A 111 -17.17 -28.47 6.79
CA ARG A 111 -16.52 -28.14 5.51
C ARG A 111 -15.87 -26.75 5.53
N LEU A 112 -16.53 -25.77 6.13
CA LEU A 112 -16.01 -24.40 6.29
C LEU A 112 -14.81 -24.37 7.22
N ALA A 113 -14.88 -25.08 8.34
CA ALA A 113 -13.79 -25.23 9.29
C ALA A 113 -12.58 -25.90 8.61
N ALA A 114 -12.78 -27.02 7.90
CA ALA A 114 -11.73 -27.70 7.15
C ALA A 114 -11.08 -26.77 6.11
N ARG A 115 -11.88 -26.02 5.34
CA ARG A 115 -11.38 -25.02 4.39
C ARG A 115 -10.53 -23.95 5.07
N ALA A 116 -10.96 -23.45 6.23
CA ALA A 116 -10.21 -22.47 6.99
C ALA A 116 -8.87 -23.04 7.48
N GLN A 117 -8.84 -24.30 7.93
CA GLN A 117 -7.60 -24.98 8.33
C GLN A 117 -6.66 -25.19 7.14
N SER A 118 -7.15 -25.67 6.00
CA SER A 118 -6.33 -25.82 4.78
C SER A 118 -5.76 -24.49 4.31
N ALA A 119 -6.51 -23.39 4.41
CA ALA A 119 -6.02 -22.05 4.08
C ALA A 119 -4.90 -21.57 5.02
N LYS A 120 -5.03 -21.84 6.33
CA LYS A 120 -3.97 -21.59 7.32
C LYS A 120 -2.72 -22.40 7.00
N ASN A 121 -2.86 -23.69 6.76
CA ASN A 121 -1.76 -24.60 6.45
C ASN A 121 -1.04 -24.19 5.16
N LYS A 122 -1.77 -23.85 4.09
CA LYS A 122 -1.20 -23.35 2.84
C LYS A 122 -0.43 -22.05 3.04
N SER A 123 -0.94 -21.15 3.90
CA SER A 123 -0.26 -19.89 4.21
C SER A 123 1.01 -20.13 5.03
N ALA A 124 0.99 -21.06 5.98
CA ALA A 124 2.16 -21.49 6.74
C ALA A 124 3.22 -22.13 5.83
N GLN A 125 2.81 -23.04 4.93
CA GLN A 125 3.70 -23.65 3.93
C GLN A 125 4.34 -22.60 3.02
N ARG A 126 3.57 -21.62 2.52
CA ARG A 126 4.12 -20.51 1.70
C ARG A 126 5.14 -19.69 2.48
N ARG A 127 4.86 -19.36 3.73
CA ARG A 127 5.78 -18.64 4.62
C ARG A 127 7.06 -19.45 4.84
N GLN A 128 6.92 -20.76 5.09
CA GLN A 128 8.07 -21.65 5.28
C GLN A 128 8.94 -21.71 4.02
N GLN A 129 8.33 -21.90 2.85
CA GLN A 129 9.04 -21.86 1.57
C GLN A 129 9.76 -20.53 1.34
N GLN A 130 9.15 -19.39 1.69
CA GLN A 130 9.82 -18.08 1.62
C GLN A 130 11.04 -17.99 2.53
N ILE A 131 10.91 -18.46 3.78
CA ILE A 131 12.03 -18.50 4.74
C ILE A 131 13.15 -19.39 4.22
N ASP A 132 12.83 -20.57 3.70
CA ASP A 132 13.82 -21.52 3.19
C ASP A 132 14.54 -20.97 1.96
N ASN A 133 13.81 -20.31 1.05
CA ASN A 133 14.40 -19.61 -0.10
C ASN A 133 15.35 -18.47 0.35
N LEU A 134 14.95 -17.69 1.36
CA LEU A 134 15.81 -16.64 1.92
C LEU A 134 17.07 -17.21 2.57
N LYS A 135 16.96 -18.32 3.31
CA LYS A 135 18.10 -19.03 3.90
C LYS A 135 19.05 -19.56 2.82
N GLN A 136 18.51 -20.16 1.75
CA GLN A 136 19.31 -20.63 0.62
C GLN A 136 20.00 -19.48 -0.11
N ALA A 137 19.31 -18.35 -0.33
CA ALA A 137 19.89 -17.15 -0.92
C ALA A 137 21.01 -16.58 -0.03
N HIS A 138 20.77 -16.48 1.28
CA HIS A 138 21.78 -16.04 2.25
C HIS A 138 23.02 -16.95 2.24
N SER A 139 22.84 -18.27 2.18
CA SER A 139 23.95 -19.23 2.08
C SER A 139 24.76 -19.13 0.78
N ARG A 140 24.14 -18.70 -0.33
CA ARG A 140 24.85 -18.47 -1.61
C ARG A 140 25.66 -17.18 -1.61
N MET A 141 25.26 -16.20 -0.79
CA MET A 141 26.04 -15.00 -0.54
C MET A 141 27.19 -15.39 0.40
N GLN A 142 28.35 -15.70 -0.17
CA GLN A 142 29.59 -15.85 0.61
C GLN A 142 29.71 -14.64 1.54
N PRO A 143 29.89 -14.81 2.86
CA PRO A 143 30.24 -13.68 3.70
C PRO A 143 31.49 -13.05 3.08
N VAL A 144 31.49 -11.73 2.89
CA VAL A 144 32.70 -11.02 2.48
C VAL A 144 33.65 -10.98 3.69
N THR A 145 34.11 -12.15 4.12
CA THR A 145 35.22 -12.36 5.03
C THR A 145 36.49 -12.10 4.23
N GLY A 146 36.76 -10.82 3.96
CA GLY A 146 37.88 -10.41 3.12
C GLY A 146 38.07 -8.89 2.96
N ILE A 147 37.22 -8.04 3.58
CA ILE A 147 37.42 -6.59 3.61
C ILE A 147 37.88 -6.09 4.99
N VAL A 148 38.09 -6.99 5.97
CA VAL A 148 38.51 -6.63 7.33
C VAL A 148 39.71 -7.45 7.79
N GLU A 149 40.73 -7.64 6.95
CA GLU A 149 42.07 -8.11 7.39
C GLU A 149 43.16 -7.39 6.60
N ASP A 150 43.30 -6.07 6.84
CA ASP A 150 44.56 -5.30 6.78
C ASP A 150 44.34 -3.88 7.35
N ALA A 151 43.75 -3.81 8.55
CA ALA A 151 43.89 -2.66 9.44
C ALA A 151 44.97 -2.93 10.50
N ARG A 152 46.04 -3.67 10.15
CA ARG A 152 47.29 -3.57 10.90
C ARG A 152 47.90 -2.23 10.50
N THR A 153 47.61 -1.17 11.22
CA THR A 153 48.50 0.00 11.22
C THR A 153 48.71 0.63 9.83
N SER A 154 47.65 0.89 9.07
CA SER A 154 47.70 1.95 8.05
C SER A 154 46.75 3.05 8.51
N ALA A 155 47.33 4.09 9.11
CA ALA A 155 46.61 5.28 9.49
C ALA A 155 45.86 5.82 8.27
N ILE A 156 44.55 5.55 8.19
CA ILE A 156 43.64 6.32 7.34
C ILE A 156 43.65 7.71 7.94
N ARG A 157 44.59 8.54 7.47
CA ARG A 157 44.62 9.97 7.76
C ARG A 157 43.21 10.49 7.49
N PRO A 158 42.59 11.26 8.41
CA PRO A 158 41.32 11.88 8.13
C PRO A 158 41.46 12.68 6.83
N ARG A 159 40.74 12.26 5.80
CA ARG A 159 40.71 12.95 4.51
C ARG A 159 40.10 14.32 4.78
N ASN A 160 40.95 15.34 4.78
CA ASN A 160 40.59 16.73 5.03
C ASN A 160 39.31 17.09 4.25
N PRO A 161 38.18 17.42 4.91
CA PRO A 161 36.89 17.68 4.25
C PRO A 161 36.87 18.98 3.42
N ARG A 162 37.99 19.72 3.32
CA ARG A 162 38.05 21.07 2.73
C ARG A 162 38.19 21.17 1.21
N GLN A 163 38.12 20.10 0.42
CA GLN A 163 38.24 20.19 -1.05
C GLN A 163 37.10 19.55 -1.87
N ARG A 164 35.93 19.28 -1.26
CA ARG A 164 34.76 18.87 -2.03
C ARG A 164 34.14 20.07 -2.77
N LYS A 165 34.58 20.29 -4.01
CA LYS A 165 33.82 21.09 -4.99
C LYS A 165 32.42 20.48 -5.13
N PRO A 166 31.34 21.28 -5.11
CA PRO A 166 29.98 20.77 -5.24
C PRO A 166 29.81 20.15 -6.63
N ARG A 167 29.68 18.83 -6.68
CA ARG A 167 29.29 18.13 -7.89
C ARG A 167 27.78 18.33 -8.04
N GLN A 168 27.39 19.20 -8.97
CA GLN A 168 26.00 19.41 -9.36
C GLN A 168 25.48 18.13 -10.01
N HIS A 169 24.99 17.18 -9.21
CA HIS A 169 24.15 16.12 -9.71
C HIS A 169 22.70 16.59 -9.58
N GLN A 170 22.10 16.87 -10.74
CA GLN A 170 20.67 17.05 -10.88
C GLN A 170 19.99 15.79 -10.35
N GLY A 171 19.44 15.90 -9.14
CA GLY A 171 18.84 14.79 -8.41
C GLY A 171 17.55 14.37 -9.07
N GLN A 172 17.55 13.19 -9.70
CA GLN A 172 16.34 12.38 -9.73
C GLN A 172 16.22 11.75 -8.34
N LYS A 173 15.35 12.34 -7.51
CA LYS A 173 14.95 11.75 -6.23
C LYS A 173 14.13 10.51 -6.51
N THR A 174 14.77 9.35 -6.57
CA THR A 174 14.07 8.08 -6.44
C THR A 174 13.63 7.96 -4.99
N GLN A 175 12.36 8.25 -4.73
CA GLN A 175 11.73 8.03 -3.43
C GLN A 175 11.62 6.51 -3.23
N GLN A 176 12.64 5.90 -2.62
CA GLN A 176 12.47 4.59 -2.00
C GLN A 176 11.84 4.82 -0.63
N THR A 177 10.51 4.87 -0.59
CA THR A 177 9.73 4.78 0.64
C THR A 177 9.87 3.35 1.18
N GLN A 178 10.69 3.18 2.22
CA GLN A 178 10.63 2.01 3.09
C GLN A 178 9.32 2.11 3.87
N HIS A 179 8.27 1.46 3.38
CA HIS A 179 7.07 1.23 4.18
C HIS A 179 7.34 -0.01 5.05
N ASP A 180 7.80 0.21 6.27
CA ASP A 180 7.74 -0.79 7.32
C ASP A 180 6.27 -1.09 7.62
N HIS A 181 5.80 -2.26 7.15
CA HIS A 181 4.50 -2.77 7.53
C HIS A 181 4.58 -3.31 8.94
N ASP A 182 4.33 -2.44 9.91
CA ASP A 182 4.06 -2.82 11.30
C ASP A 182 2.78 -3.67 11.35
N SER A 183 2.91 -4.99 11.28
CA SER A 183 1.80 -5.93 11.41
C SER A 183 1.49 -6.22 12.88
N HIS A 184 1.38 -5.18 13.71
CA HIS A 184 0.76 -5.31 15.03
C HIS A 184 -0.75 -5.38 14.84
N GLN A 185 -1.29 -6.60 14.75
CA GLN A 185 -2.73 -6.81 14.94
C GLN A 185 -3.03 -6.48 16.41
N PRO A 186 -3.83 -5.45 16.74
CA PRO A 186 -4.23 -5.22 18.11
C PRO A 186 -5.02 -6.45 18.59
N TYR A 187 -4.74 -6.90 19.81
CA TYR A 187 -5.53 -7.94 20.47
C TYR A 187 -7.01 -7.55 20.42
N VAL A 188 -7.85 -8.45 19.89
CA VAL A 188 -9.31 -8.28 19.90
C VAL A 188 -9.81 -9.24 20.97
N PRO A 189 -10.42 -8.74 22.07
CA PRO A 189 -10.86 -9.61 23.15
C PRO A 189 -11.83 -10.67 22.63
N SER A 190 -11.63 -11.91 23.08
CA SER A 190 -12.60 -12.98 22.89
C SER A 190 -13.87 -12.63 23.67
N VAL A 191 -15.03 -13.18 23.30
CA VAL A 191 -16.29 -12.99 24.08
C VAL A 191 -16.09 -13.39 25.55
N GLY A 192 -15.20 -14.34 25.82
CA GLY A 192 -14.81 -14.71 27.18
C GLY A 192 -14.14 -13.58 27.98
N ASP A 193 -13.40 -12.69 27.34
CA ASP A 193 -12.65 -11.62 28.02
C ASP A 193 -13.52 -10.38 28.33
N VAL A 194 -14.72 -10.31 27.76
CA VAL A 194 -15.65 -9.18 27.94
C VAL A 194 -16.68 -9.47 29.06
N LEU A 195 -16.72 -10.72 29.55
CA LEU A 195 -17.71 -11.21 30.52
C LEU A 195 -17.13 -11.47 31.93
N GLU A 196 -15.93 -10.98 32.22
CA GLU A 196 -15.36 -10.89 33.59
C GLU A 196 -15.41 -9.44 34.11
#